data_AF-A0A6I2MC78-F1
#
_entry.id   AF-A0A6I2MC78-F1
#
_cell.length_a   1.000
_cell.length_b   1.000
_cell.length_c   1.000
_cell.angle_alpha   90.00
_cell.angle_beta   90.00
_cell.angle_gamma   90.00
#
_symmetry.space_group_name_H-M   'P 1'
#
loop_
_entity.id
_entity.type
_entity.pdbx_description
1 polymer ?
#
loop_
_entity_poly.entity_id
_entity_poly.type
_entity_poly.pdbx_seq_one_letter_code
_entity_poly.pdbx_strand_id
1 'polypeptide(L)'
;MEIMIIALFVVSILLIGVSFFQRDHVKEIEQEVEHLSVSSMQEIYKLKKKVRVLEEEILQNDLEVTDNDSIDPQTLQRIILKHNQGLSTEAIARSEYLSEKEIGAILRKNERVLT
;
A
#
# COMPACT_ATOMS: atom_id res chain seq x y z
N MET A 1 -30.32 -7.90 -61.12
CA MET A 1 -29.27 -8.95 -61.00
C MET A 1 -27.89 -8.31 -60.92
N GLU A 2 -27.45 -7.56 -61.92
CA GLU A 2 -26.09 -6.97 -61.97
C GLU A 2 -25.78 -5.98 -60.84
N ILE A 3 -26.71 -5.08 -60.48
CA ILE A 3 -26.54 -4.12 -59.37
C ILE A 3 -26.34 -4.85 -58.02
N MET A 4 -27.01 -6.00 -57.84
CA MET A 4 -26.91 -6.79 -56.61
C MET A 4 -25.52 -7.43 -56.49
N ILE A 5 -24.95 -7.88 -57.61
CA ILE A 5 -23.60 -8.45 -57.69
C ILE A 5 -22.55 -7.37 -57.40
N ILE A 6 -22.71 -6.16 -57.97
CA ILE A 6 -21.81 -5.03 -57.72
C ILE A 6 -21.87 -4.59 -56.25
N ALA A 7 -23.06 -4.50 -55.67
CA ALA A 7 -23.23 -4.15 -54.26
C ALA A 7 -22.55 -5.16 -53.33
N LEU A 8 -22.72 -6.47 -53.58
CA LEU A 8 -22.02 -7.52 -52.84
C LEU A 8 -20.50 -7.43 -52.98
N PHE A 9 -20.00 -7.08 -54.18
CA PHE A 9 -18.59 -6.91 -54.43
C PHE A 9 -17.99 -5.75 -53.62
N VAL A 10 -18.68 -4.62 -53.58
CA VAL A 10 -18.29 -3.45 -52.77
C VAL A 10 -18.32 -3.77 -51.28
N VAL A 11 -19.37 -4.45 -50.81
CA VAL A 11 -19.48 -4.89 -49.40
C VAL A 11 -18.33 -5.84 -49.04
N SER A 12 -17.95 -6.75 -49.95
CA SER A 12 -16.83 -7.65 -49.72
C SER A 12 -15.50 -6.92 -49.60
N ILE A 13 -15.25 -5.91 -50.44
CA ILE A 13 -14.04 -5.07 -50.36
C ILE A 13 -14.03 -4.28 -49.04
N LEU A 14 -15.18 -3.73 -48.64
CA LEU A 14 -15.30 -3.01 -47.36
C LEU A 14 -15.07 -3.93 -46.16
N LEU A 15 -15.61 -5.15 -46.15
CA LEU A 15 -15.37 -6.13 -45.10
C LEU A 15 -13.89 -6.50 -44.98
N ILE A 16 -13.19 -6.65 -46.11
CA ILE A 16 -11.75 -6.91 -46.11
C ILE A 16 -10.99 -5.74 -45.49
N GLY A 17 -11.30 -4.51 -45.89
CA GLY A 17 -10.69 -3.31 -45.30
C GLY A 17 -10.88 -3.22 -43.79
N VAL A 18 -12.10 -3.48 -43.30
CA VAL A 18 -12.41 -3.49 -41.86
C VAL A 18 -11.74 -4.65 -41.12
N SER A 19 -11.64 -5.82 -41.74
CA SER A 19 -11.01 -7.01 -41.15
C SER A 19 -9.51 -6.82 -40.90
N PHE A 20 -8.83 -6.04 -41.73
CA PHE A 20 -7.42 -5.71 -41.49
C PHE A 20 -7.27 -4.78 -40.29
N PHE A 21 -8.13 -3.77 -40.16
CA PHE A 21 -8.07 -2.80 -39.06
C PHE A 21 -8.33 -3.45 -37.68
N GLN A 22 -9.28 -4.40 -37.61
CA GLN A 22 -9.64 -5.04 -36.34
C GLN A 22 -8.56 -6.01 -35.82
N ARG A 23 -7.75 -6.60 -36.70
CA ARG A 23 -6.72 -7.58 -36.32
C ARG A 23 -5.47 -6.94 -35.72
N ASP A 24 -5.11 -5.74 -36.15
CA ASP A 24 -3.90 -5.05 -35.64
C ASP A 24 -4.12 -4.52 -34.22
N HIS A 25 -5.26 -3.89 -33.94
CA HIS A 25 -5.53 -3.33 -32.61
C HIS A 25 -5.68 -4.38 -31.51
N VAL A 26 -6.28 -5.54 -31.81
CA VAL A 26 -6.47 -6.60 -30.81
C VAL A 26 -5.13 -7.25 -30.42
N LYS A 27 -4.22 -7.41 -31.38
CA LYS A 27 -2.89 -7.98 -31.13
C LYS A 27 -1.98 -7.06 -30.32
N GLU A 28 -2.03 -5.76 -30.60
CA GLU A 28 -1.21 -4.76 -29.89
C GLU A 28 -1.60 -4.67 -28.41
N ILE A 29 -2.91 -4.70 -28.12
CA ILE A 29 -3.44 -4.70 -26.75
C ILE A 29 -3.05 -5.98 -25.99
N GLU A 30 -3.10 -7.15 -26.63
CA GLU A 30 -2.71 -8.43 -26.02
C GLU A 30 -1.22 -8.43 -25.61
N GLN A 31 -0.36 -7.87 -26.48
CA GLN A 31 1.08 -7.77 -26.23
C GLN A 31 1.42 -6.79 -25.09
N GLU A 32 0.70 -5.68 -25.00
CA GLU A 32 0.90 -4.67 -23.95
C GLU A 32 0.44 -5.18 -22.57
N VAL A 33 -0.64 -5.96 -22.53
CA VAL A 33 -1.15 -6.64 -21.32
C VAL A 33 -0.20 -7.75 -20.86
N GLU A 34 0.37 -8.55 -21.77
CA GLU A 34 1.38 -9.56 -21.40
C GLU A 34 2.62 -8.91 -20.78
N HIS A 35 3.11 -7.81 -21.36
CA HIS A 35 4.28 -7.11 -20.84
C HIS A 35 4.01 -6.46 -19.47
N LEU A 36 2.84 -5.83 -19.27
CA LEU A 36 2.44 -5.30 -17.95
C LEU A 36 2.32 -6.41 -16.91
N SER A 37 1.66 -7.53 -17.25
CA SER A 37 1.42 -8.64 -16.35
C SER A 37 2.73 -9.29 -15.87
N VAL A 38 3.68 -9.52 -16.78
CA VAL A 38 5.00 -10.09 -16.45
C VAL A 38 5.80 -9.15 -15.54
N SER A 39 5.79 -7.84 -15.79
CA SER A 39 6.49 -6.87 -14.95
C SER A 39 5.89 -6.77 -13.55
N SER A 40 4.55 -6.69 -13.46
CA SER A 40 3.84 -6.67 -12.16
C SER A 40 4.09 -7.94 -11.36
N MET A 41 4.13 -9.12 -12.00
CA MET A 41 4.43 -10.39 -11.34
C MET A 41 5.83 -10.38 -10.71
N GLN A 42 6.82 -9.83 -11.41
CA GLN A 42 8.20 -9.70 -10.90
C GLN A 42 8.28 -8.71 -9.72
N GLU A 43 7.55 -7.60 -9.78
CA GLU A 43 7.47 -6.63 -8.69
C GLU A 43 6.79 -7.21 -7.45
N ILE A 44 5.68 -7.93 -7.62
CA ILE A 44 4.98 -8.64 -6.53
C ILE A 44 5.93 -9.66 -5.89
N TYR A 45 6.72 -10.40 -6.67
CA TYR A 45 7.70 -11.35 -6.14
C TYR A 45 8.78 -10.67 -5.31
N LYS A 46 9.30 -9.52 -5.77
CA LYS A 46 10.27 -8.72 -5.03
C LYS A 46 9.67 -8.17 -3.73
N LEU A 47 8.42 -7.69 -3.76
CA LEU A 47 7.70 -7.24 -2.56
C LEU A 47 7.52 -8.38 -1.57
N LYS A 48 7.04 -9.54 -2.02
CA LYS A 48 6.82 -10.72 -1.19
C LYS A 48 8.10 -11.19 -0.50
N LYS A 49 9.25 -11.13 -1.20
CA LYS A 49 10.55 -11.43 -0.61
C LYS A 49 10.95 -10.44 0.47
N LYS A 50 10.74 -9.13 0.24
CA LYS A 50 11.02 -8.10 1.26
C LYS A 50 10.15 -8.32 2.49
N VAL A 51 8.84 -8.51 2.33
CA VAL A 51 7.92 -8.77 3.45
C VAL A 51 8.35 -10.01 4.23
N ARG A 52 8.69 -11.12 3.56
CA ARG A 52 9.16 -12.33 4.23
C ARG A 52 10.44 -12.09 5.05
N VAL A 53 11.40 -11.34 4.52
CA VAL A 53 12.62 -11.01 5.29
C VAL A 53 12.27 -10.16 6.51
N LEU A 54 11.37 -9.18 6.37
CA LEU A 54 10.88 -8.42 7.52
C LEU A 54 10.18 -9.33 8.54
N GLU A 55 9.35 -10.28 8.09
CA GLU A 55 8.69 -11.25 8.98
C GLU A 55 9.72 -12.13 9.71
N GLU A 56 10.72 -12.65 9.02
CA GLU A 56 11.79 -13.46 9.62
C GLU A 56 12.66 -12.65 10.58
N GLU A 57 12.95 -11.39 10.26
CA GLU A 57 13.66 -10.47 11.16
C GLU A 57 12.83 -10.11 12.40
N ILE A 58 11.50 -9.98 12.28
CA ILE A 58 10.56 -9.78 13.40
C ILE A 58 10.35 -11.08 14.21
N LEU A 59 10.49 -12.25 13.60
CA LEU A 59 10.38 -13.53 14.31
C LEU A 59 11.68 -13.90 15.04
N GLN A 60 12.83 -13.48 14.53
CA GLN A 60 14.15 -13.77 15.11
C GLN A 60 14.64 -12.69 16.08
N ASN A 61 14.37 -11.42 15.80
CA ASN A 61 14.43 -10.45 16.85
C ASN A 61 13.11 -10.59 17.59
N ASP A 62 13.12 -10.99 18.86
CA ASP A 62 12.05 -10.68 19.81
C ASP A 62 11.93 -9.14 19.94
N LEU A 63 11.64 -8.45 18.82
CA LEU A 63 11.05 -7.15 18.83
C LEU A 63 9.71 -7.43 19.49
N GLU A 64 9.69 -7.20 20.80
CA GLU A 64 8.49 -6.82 21.52
C GLU A 64 7.81 -5.79 20.62
N VAL A 65 6.90 -6.25 19.75
CA VAL A 65 5.86 -5.44 19.14
C VAL A 65 5.05 -5.02 20.34
N THR A 66 5.58 -4.03 21.05
CA THR A 66 4.87 -3.39 22.12
C THR A 66 3.81 -2.64 21.35
N ASP A 67 2.60 -3.15 21.45
CA ASP A 67 1.34 -2.68 20.90
C ASP A 67 1.01 -1.26 21.44
N ASN A 68 1.96 -0.34 21.28
CA ASN A 68 1.96 1.04 21.77
C ASN A 68 1.56 2.02 20.66
N ASP A 69 1.21 1.52 19.48
CA ASP A 69 0.62 2.34 18.40
C ASP A 69 -0.90 2.46 18.51
N SER A 70 -1.52 1.81 19.50
CA SER A 70 -2.96 1.92 19.83
C SER A 70 -3.22 2.80 21.07
N ILE A 71 -2.35 3.78 21.36
CA ILE A 71 -2.65 4.82 22.35
C ILE A 71 -3.54 5.87 21.72
N ASP A 72 -4.77 5.98 22.24
CA ASP A 72 -5.74 6.98 21.82
C ASP A 72 -5.10 8.40 21.83
N PRO A 73 -5.26 9.18 20.74
CA PRO A 73 -4.68 10.53 20.64
C PRO A 73 -5.03 11.46 21.81
N GLN A 74 -6.20 11.27 22.45
CA GLN A 74 -6.59 12.09 23.60
C GLN A 74 -5.82 11.70 24.87
N THR A 75 -5.48 10.43 25.04
CA THR A 75 -4.64 9.95 26.15
C THR A 75 -3.21 10.48 25.99
N LEU A 76 -2.68 10.44 24.76
CA LEU A 76 -1.37 11.03 24.44
C LEU A 76 -1.30 12.52 24.78
N GLN A 77 -2.32 13.30 24.37
CA GLN A 77 -2.38 14.74 24.66
C GLN A 77 -2.43 15.02 26.17
N ARG A 78 -3.18 14.21 26.93
CA ARG A 78 -3.25 14.33 28.40
C ARG A 78 -1.90 14.07 29.07
N ILE A 79 -1.18 13.06 28.63
CA ILE A 79 0.17 12.72 29.13
C ILE A 79 1.15 13.88 28.88
N ILE A 80 1.16 14.43 27.66
CA ILE A 80 2.05 15.54 27.30
C ILE A 80 1.73 16.80 28.12
N LEU A 81 0.45 17.13 28.30
CA LEU A 81 0.04 18.30 29.09
C LEU A 81 0.47 18.17 30.56
N LYS A 82 0.27 17.01 31.18
CA LYS A 82 0.71 16.76 32.56
C LYS A 82 2.24 16.82 32.69
N HIS A 83 2.97 16.30 31.72
CA HIS A 83 4.42 16.37 31.71
C HIS A 83 4.94 17.81 31.61
N ASN A 84 4.36 18.61 30.69
CA ASN A 84 4.69 20.03 30.54
C ASN A 84 4.32 20.89 31.77
N GLN A 85 3.39 20.42 32.61
CA GLN A 85 3.06 21.02 33.90
C GLN A 85 4.06 20.67 35.02
N GLY A 86 5.11 19.90 34.71
CA GLY A 86 6.16 19.52 35.66
C GLY A 86 5.82 18.31 36.53
N LEU A 87 4.79 17.53 36.17
CA LEU A 87 4.47 16.29 36.90
C LEU A 87 5.49 15.19 36.55
N SER A 88 5.89 14.42 37.56
CA SER A 88 6.79 13.28 37.37
C SER A 88 6.11 12.15 36.59
N THR A 89 6.92 11.36 35.89
CA THR A 89 6.49 10.18 35.12
C THR A 89 5.71 9.18 35.98
N GLU A 90 6.07 9.07 37.27
CA GLU A 90 5.38 8.23 38.26
C GLU A 90 3.96 8.72 38.56
N ALA A 91 3.76 10.04 38.68
CA ALA A 91 2.45 10.64 38.94
C ALA A 91 1.50 10.48 37.74
N ILE A 92 2.04 10.59 36.53
CA ILE A 92 1.28 10.39 35.29
C ILE A 92 0.88 8.91 35.15
N ALA A 93 1.77 7.97 35.48
CA ALA A 93 1.52 6.53 35.46
C ALA A 93 0.35 6.12 36.34
N ARG A 94 0.30 6.62 37.57
CA ARG A 94 -0.83 6.37 38.47
C ARG A 94 -2.15 6.95 37.98
N SER A 95 -2.10 8.05 37.23
CA SER A 95 -3.30 8.76 36.76
C SER A 95 -3.88 8.21 35.47
N GLU A 96 -3.06 7.61 34.60
CA GLU A 96 -3.47 7.10 33.28
C GLU A 96 -3.48 5.56 33.23
N TYR A 97 -3.26 4.87 34.36
CA TYR A 97 -3.20 3.40 34.46
C TYR A 97 -2.17 2.74 33.53
N LEU A 98 -1.19 3.51 33.06
CA LEU A 98 -0.09 3.06 32.22
C LEU A 98 1.15 2.83 33.08
N SER A 99 1.99 1.86 32.71
CA SER A 99 3.25 1.65 33.41
C SER A 99 4.21 2.82 33.16
N GLU A 100 5.11 3.05 34.11
CA GLU A 100 6.17 4.06 33.98
C GLU A 100 7.05 3.82 32.75
N LYS A 101 7.23 2.54 32.37
CA LYS A 101 7.98 2.13 31.18
C LYS A 101 7.28 2.60 29.89
N GLU A 102 5.95 2.52 29.84
CA GLU A 102 5.14 2.98 28.69
C GLU A 102 5.14 4.51 28.57
N ILE A 103 4.94 5.24 29.68
CA ILE A 103 4.98 6.71 29.67
C ILE A 103 6.36 7.23 29.28
N GLY A 104 7.43 6.61 29.78
CA GLY A 104 8.80 6.95 29.39
C GLY A 104 9.05 6.69 27.89
N ALA A 105 8.51 5.61 27.33
CA ALA A 105 8.62 5.32 25.90
C ALA A 105 7.85 6.34 25.05
N ILE A 106 6.64 6.72 25.46
CA ILE A 106 5.78 7.72 24.79
C ILE A 106 6.46 9.09 24.77
N LEU A 107 6.94 9.54 25.93
CA LEU A 107 7.58 10.84 26.05
C LEU A 107 8.87 10.90 25.23
N ARG A 108 9.72 9.86 25.30
CA ARG A 108 10.96 9.77 24.51
C ARG A 108 10.71 9.71 23.00
N LYS A 109 9.60 9.09 22.56
CA LYS A 109 9.18 9.06 21.14
C LYS A 109 8.77 10.46 20.67
N ASN A 110 8.09 11.23 21.51
CA ASN A 110 7.56 12.56 21.17
C ASN A 110 8.56 13.72 21.41
N GLU A 111 9.53 13.56 22.31
CA GLU A 111 10.60 14.54 22.55
C GLU A 111 11.45 14.79 21.29
N ARG A 112 11.59 13.77 20.41
CA ARG A 112 12.24 13.90 19.09
C ARG A 112 11.48 14.76 18.08
N VAL A 113 10.24 15.15 18.37
CA VAL A 113 9.39 15.99 17.50
C VAL A 113 9.31 17.44 18.02
N LEU A 114 9.81 17.70 19.23
CA LEU A 114 9.78 19.01 19.89
C LEU A 114 11.14 19.75 19.89
N THR A 115 12.14 19.23 19.16
CA THR A 115 13.37 19.95 18.78
C THR A 115 13.36 20.26 17.30
#